data_AF-A0A843KPY9-F1
#
_entry.id   AF-A0A843KPY9-F1
#
_cell.length_a   1.000
_cell.length_b   1.000
_cell.length_c   1.000
_cell.angle_alpha   90.00
_cell.angle_beta   90.00
_cell.angle_gamma   90.00
#
_symmetry.space_group_name_H-M   'P 1'
#
loop_
_entity.id
_entity.type
_entity.pdbx_description
1 polymer ?
#
loop_
_entity_poly.entity_id
_entity_poly.type
_entity_poly.pdbx_seq_one_letter_code
_entity_poly.pdbx_strand_id
1 'polypeptide(L)'
;MERPFLIITFLVVTILVAGCTAAPRSSYSYEARPTTATPPAPITDYRDPLPSEMDDDLLSPGEIVMFRDANEDNEISLKVVSSTDRGGYEPAGEPVKSTAPPGWRYLFVHVVITHRGYRGDGYQTTIYAPPAQQFILTGNGRTYYPVSVRADHLANIGEVYHGNEWVERNGKYEGYIVYEVPESVVGSGAVITADIVDLRDRYGRKYYNFKYYDKNPVWRL
;
A
#
# COMPACT_ATOMS: atom_id res chain seq x y z
N MET A 1 32.36 9.54 -78.89
CA MET A 1 31.10 10.06 -79.44
C MET A 1 30.03 9.04 -79.05
N GLU A 2 28.92 9.49 -78.44
CA GLU A 2 27.74 8.70 -77.99
C GLU A 2 28.02 7.67 -76.85
N ARG A 3 27.75 7.89 -75.56
CA ARG A 3 26.47 7.95 -74.77
C ARG A 3 25.63 6.65 -74.75
N PRO A 4 24.96 6.33 -73.61
CA PRO A 4 25.11 5.05 -72.91
C PRO A 4 23.81 4.22 -72.80
N PHE A 5 23.94 2.96 -72.36
CA PHE A 5 22.81 2.15 -71.88
C PHE A 5 22.86 1.92 -70.36
N LEU A 6 21.68 2.04 -69.78
CA LEU A 6 21.29 2.02 -68.38
C LEU A 6 21.22 0.57 -67.86
N ILE A 7 21.80 0.26 -66.71
CA ILE A 7 21.45 -0.95 -65.93
C ILE A 7 21.35 -0.56 -64.45
N ILE A 8 20.17 -0.77 -63.89
CA ILE A 8 19.80 -0.60 -62.48
C ILE A 8 20.28 -1.84 -61.72
N THR A 9 21.14 -1.66 -60.73
CA THR A 9 21.63 -2.74 -59.86
C THR A 9 20.85 -2.74 -58.54
N PHE A 10 20.06 -3.79 -58.30
CA PHE A 10 19.53 -4.13 -56.97
C PHE A 10 20.64 -4.76 -56.13
N LEU A 11 20.98 -4.15 -54.99
CA LEU A 11 21.97 -4.70 -54.05
C LEU A 11 21.25 -5.61 -53.04
N VAL A 12 21.56 -6.90 -53.13
CA VAL A 12 21.34 -7.90 -52.08
C VAL A 12 22.59 -7.89 -51.18
N VAL A 13 22.41 -7.76 -49.86
CA VAL A 13 23.45 -8.16 -48.91
C VAL A 13 22.82 -8.97 -47.78
N THR A 14 23.19 -10.23 -47.75
CA THR A 14 23.09 -11.15 -46.61
C THR A 14 24.49 -11.71 -46.37
N ILE A 15 24.85 -11.97 -45.11
CA ILE A 15 25.88 -12.89 -44.54
C ILE A 15 26.31 -12.25 -43.17
N LEU A 16 25.91 -12.68 -41.96
CA LEU A 16 26.07 -13.96 -41.21
C LEU A 16 27.57 -14.23 -40.91
N VAL A 17 28.08 -14.27 -39.66
CA VAL A 17 28.06 -15.43 -38.75
C VAL A 17 28.82 -15.10 -37.43
N ALA A 18 28.18 -15.45 -36.31
CA ALA A 18 28.62 -16.06 -35.02
C ALA A 18 29.84 -15.61 -34.19
N GLY A 19 29.63 -15.64 -32.85
CA GLY A 19 30.65 -16.10 -31.89
C GLY A 19 30.49 -15.69 -30.41
N CYS A 20 29.81 -16.53 -29.63
CA CYS A 20 30.05 -16.88 -28.21
C CYS A 20 29.67 -15.95 -27.02
N THR A 21 28.66 -16.43 -26.28
CA THR A 21 28.55 -16.60 -24.81
C THR A 21 28.61 -15.39 -23.86
N ALA A 22 27.42 -14.99 -23.36
CA ALA A 22 27.13 -14.85 -21.93
C ALA A 22 25.60 -14.73 -21.73
N ALA A 23 24.99 -15.66 -21.01
CA ALA A 23 23.61 -15.52 -20.56
C ALA A 23 23.57 -14.64 -19.29
N PRO A 24 22.54 -13.80 -19.16
CA PRO A 24 21.90 -13.66 -17.86
C PRO A 24 20.38 -13.86 -17.95
N ARG A 25 19.95 -14.91 -17.23
CA ARG A 25 18.81 -14.96 -16.32
C ARG A 25 17.53 -14.20 -16.70
N SER A 26 16.53 -15.00 -17.08
CA SER A 26 15.15 -14.97 -16.57
C SER A 26 14.47 -13.60 -16.49
N SER A 27 13.97 -13.11 -17.62
CA SER A 27 12.84 -12.18 -17.61
C SER A 27 11.56 -12.99 -17.39
N TYR A 28 10.95 -12.86 -16.22
CA TYR A 28 9.61 -13.38 -15.96
C TYR A 28 8.65 -12.78 -16.99
N SER A 29 8.07 -13.64 -17.83
CA SER A 29 6.93 -13.29 -18.66
C SER A 29 5.76 -12.98 -17.73
N TYR A 30 5.37 -11.71 -17.62
CA TYR A 30 4.02 -11.39 -17.20
C TYR A 30 3.11 -11.73 -18.39
N GLU A 31 2.49 -12.91 -18.35
CA GLU A 31 1.23 -13.05 -19.07
C GLU A 31 0.26 -12.07 -18.39
N ALA A 32 -0.04 -10.97 -19.07
CA ALA A 32 -1.06 -10.03 -18.65
C ALA A 32 -2.40 -10.78 -18.55
N ARG A 33 -2.81 -11.13 -17.33
CA ARG A 33 -4.17 -11.57 -17.06
C ARG A 33 -5.11 -10.38 -17.27
N PRO A 34 -6.26 -10.56 -17.95
CA PRO A 34 -7.24 -9.51 -18.09
C PRO A 34 -8.01 -9.37 -16.77
N THR A 35 -7.52 -8.54 -15.85
CA THR A 35 -8.32 -8.11 -14.69
C THR A 35 -9.03 -6.82 -15.06
N THR A 36 -10.30 -6.95 -15.45
CA THR A 36 -11.25 -5.83 -15.63
C THR A 36 -11.65 -5.25 -14.26
N ALA A 37 -10.69 -4.83 -13.45
CA ALA A 37 -10.94 -4.00 -12.28
C ALA A 37 -10.51 -2.58 -12.65
N THR A 38 -11.48 -1.69 -12.85
CA THR A 38 -11.21 -0.25 -12.91
C THR A 38 -10.47 0.14 -11.63
N PRO A 39 -9.34 0.87 -11.72
CA PRO A 39 -8.66 1.40 -10.54
C PRO A 39 -9.68 2.14 -9.67
N PRO A 40 -9.62 1.96 -8.33
CA PRO A 40 -10.57 2.60 -7.45
C PRO A 40 -10.54 4.12 -7.63
N ALA A 41 -11.72 4.73 -7.51
CA ALA A 41 -11.79 6.17 -7.44
C ALA A 41 -10.98 6.67 -6.23
N PRO A 42 -10.11 7.68 -6.39
CA PRO A 42 -9.38 8.23 -5.26
C PRO A 42 -10.36 8.80 -4.24
N ILE A 43 -10.11 8.49 -2.96
CA ILE A 43 -10.83 9.08 -1.83
C ILE A 43 -10.46 10.56 -1.76
N THR A 44 -11.46 11.42 -1.64
CA THR A 44 -11.31 12.89 -1.58
C THR A 44 -11.84 13.50 -0.27
N ASP A 45 -12.49 12.69 0.57
CA ASP A 45 -12.98 13.09 1.90
C ASP A 45 -11.84 12.92 2.92
N TYR A 46 -10.89 13.86 2.91
CA TYR A 46 -9.89 14.02 3.95
C TYR A 46 -10.54 14.76 5.12
N ARG A 47 -10.77 14.07 6.25
CA ARG A 47 -11.24 14.70 7.48
C ARG A 47 -10.07 14.80 8.44
N ASP A 48 -10.00 15.92 9.17
CA ASP A 48 -9.10 16.01 10.30
C ASP A 48 -9.59 15.03 11.38
N PRO A 49 -8.75 14.09 11.83
CA PRO A 49 -9.11 13.16 12.88
C PRO A 49 -9.42 13.93 14.17
N LEU A 50 -10.56 13.63 14.78
CA LEU A 50 -10.84 14.10 16.13
C LEU A 50 -9.81 13.48 17.10
N PRO A 51 -9.29 14.24 18.07
CA PRO A 51 -8.39 13.68 19.08
C PRO A 51 -9.09 12.55 19.83
N SER A 52 -8.45 11.38 19.88
CA SER A 52 -8.99 10.23 20.61
C SER A 52 -9.10 10.58 22.10
N GLU A 53 -10.31 10.52 22.66
CA GLU A 53 -10.46 10.39 24.12
C GLU A 53 -9.67 9.14 24.54
N MET A 54 -8.96 9.17 25.68
CA MET A 54 -8.24 7.99 26.15
C MET A 54 -9.27 6.90 26.47
N ASP A 55 -9.40 5.98 25.51
CA ASP A 55 -10.41 4.94 25.46
C ASP A 55 -9.86 3.66 26.10
N ASP A 56 -10.63 2.99 26.95
CA ASP A 56 -10.23 1.71 27.56
C ASP A 56 -10.09 0.56 26.53
N ASP A 57 -10.43 0.83 25.26
CA ASP A 57 -10.43 -0.12 24.14
C ASP A 57 -9.19 -0.01 23.22
N LEU A 58 -8.06 0.46 23.74
CA LEU A 58 -6.80 0.49 22.98
C LEU A 58 -6.29 -0.94 22.72
N LEU A 59 -6.11 -1.26 21.45
CA LEU A 59 -5.60 -2.54 21.00
C LEU A 59 -4.08 -2.60 21.12
N SER A 60 -3.56 -3.75 21.51
CA SER A 60 -2.16 -4.09 21.46
C SER A 60 -1.75 -4.52 20.05
N PRO A 61 -0.47 -4.36 19.65
CA PRO A 61 0.00 -4.88 18.38
C PRO A 61 -0.26 -6.39 18.27
N GLY A 62 -0.81 -6.80 17.13
CA GLY A 62 -1.23 -8.17 16.84
C GLY A 62 -2.73 -8.44 17.08
N GLU A 63 -3.42 -7.61 17.88
CA GLU A 63 -4.86 -7.74 18.07
C GLU A 63 -5.63 -7.42 16.78
N ILE A 64 -6.60 -8.28 16.49
CA ILE A 64 -7.36 -8.26 15.23
C ILE A 64 -8.71 -7.60 15.47
N VAL A 65 -9.05 -6.68 14.57
CA VAL A 65 -10.40 -6.12 14.45
C VAL A 65 -11.06 -6.74 13.24
N MET A 66 -12.28 -7.23 13.43
CA MET A 66 -13.08 -7.85 12.38
C MET A 66 -14.14 -6.84 11.94
N PHE A 67 -14.38 -6.64 10.65
CA PHE A 67 -15.50 -5.79 10.20
C PHE A 67 -16.08 -6.34 8.91
N ARG A 68 -17.12 -5.69 8.41
CA ARG A 68 -17.81 -6.09 7.19
C ARG A 68 -17.73 -5.01 6.12
N ASP A 69 -17.79 -5.43 4.87
CA ASP A 69 -17.97 -4.51 3.75
C ASP A 69 -19.36 -3.86 3.76
N ALA A 70 -19.57 -2.84 2.94
CA ALA A 70 -20.79 -2.03 2.91
C ALA A 70 -22.10 -2.86 2.82
N ASN A 71 -22.06 -3.95 2.04
CA ASN A 71 -23.20 -4.82 1.81
C ASN A 71 -23.34 -5.95 2.85
N GLU A 72 -22.36 -6.08 3.76
CA GLU A 72 -22.26 -7.16 4.75
C GLU A 72 -22.04 -8.56 4.16
N ASP A 73 -21.65 -8.63 2.89
CA ASP A 73 -21.37 -9.85 2.14
C ASP A 73 -20.00 -10.43 2.51
N ASN A 74 -19.06 -9.59 2.96
CA ASN A 74 -17.67 -9.98 3.21
C ASN A 74 -17.27 -9.74 4.65
N GLU A 75 -16.54 -10.70 5.20
CA GLU A 75 -15.84 -10.56 6.48
C GLU A 75 -14.39 -10.14 6.22
N ILE A 76 -13.95 -9.10 6.94
CA ILE A 76 -12.65 -8.45 6.78
C ILE A 76 -11.96 -8.45 8.14
N SER A 77 -10.65 -8.65 8.15
CA SER A 77 -9.84 -8.46 9.35
C SER A 77 -8.75 -7.43 9.11
N LEU A 78 -8.52 -6.55 10.08
CA LEU A 78 -7.42 -5.59 10.11
C LEU A 78 -6.63 -5.77 11.41
N LYS A 79 -5.32 -5.63 11.31
CA LYS A 79 -4.44 -5.52 12.47
C LYS A 79 -3.22 -4.67 12.17
N VAL A 80 -2.71 -4.03 13.21
CA VAL A 80 -1.34 -3.54 13.26
C VAL A 80 -0.49 -4.63 13.88
N VAL A 81 0.51 -5.12 13.16
CA VAL A 81 1.31 -6.28 13.57
C VAL A 81 2.46 -5.87 14.48
N SER A 82 3.18 -4.82 14.08
CA SER A 82 4.38 -4.36 14.75
C SER A 82 4.73 -2.95 14.31
N SER A 83 5.64 -2.32 15.04
CA SER A 83 6.30 -1.09 14.62
C SER A 83 7.80 -1.16 14.87
N THR A 84 8.57 -0.48 14.04
CA THR A 84 10.01 -0.28 14.23
C THR A 84 10.41 1.11 13.77
N ASP A 85 11.52 1.65 14.26
CA ASP A 85 12.01 2.97 13.85
C ASP A 85 13.44 2.90 13.27
N ARG A 86 13.75 3.82 12.35
CA ARG A 86 15.09 3.99 11.77
C ARG A 86 15.38 5.48 11.55
N GLY A 87 16.66 5.83 11.49
CA GLY A 87 17.11 7.18 11.13
C GLY A 87 17.02 7.45 9.62
N GLY A 88 16.67 6.44 8.83
CA GLY A 88 16.57 6.52 7.39
C GLY A 88 16.13 5.20 6.77
N TYR A 89 15.76 5.24 5.49
CA TYR A 89 15.38 4.07 4.70
C TYR A 89 15.87 4.22 3.26
N GLU A 90 15.95 3.09 2.57
CA GLU A 90 16.42 2.98 1.20
C GLU A 90 15.31 2.33 0.36
N PRO A 91 14.67 3.08 -0.57
CA PRO A 91 13.72 2.50 -1.51
C PRO A 91 14.43 1.52 -2.44
N ALA A 92 13.88 0.32 -2.63
CA ALA A 92 14.50 -0.67 -3.49
C ALA A 92 14.54 -0.20 -4.95
N GLY A 93 15.71 -0.32 -5.58
CA GLY A 93 15.92 0.12 -6.95
C GLY A 93 16.15 1.63 -7.11
N GLU A 94 16.10 2.41 -6.03
CA GLU A 94 16.45 3.83 -6.04
C GLU A 94 17.82 4.08 -5.37
N PRO A 95 18.66 4.96 -5.93
CA PRO A 95 19.98 5.25 -5.36
C PRO A 95 19.94 6.17 -4.13
N VAL A 96 18.81 6.83 -3.87
CA VAL A 96 18.70 7.88 -2.86
C VAL A 96 18.15 7.32 -1.55
N LYS A 97 18.99 7.38 -0.52
CA LYS A 97 18.60 7.12 0.86
C LYS A 97 17.84 8.31 1.44
N SER A 98 16.68 8.06 2.02
CA SER A 98 15.98 9.06 2.83
C SER A 98 16.55 9.03 4.25
N THR A 99 16.99 10.18 4.76
CA THR A 99 17.53 10.33 6.12
C THR A 99 16.66 11.31 6.88
N ALA A 100 16.28 10.95 8.10
CA ALA A 100 15.49 11.82 8.96
C ALA A 100 16.37 13.01 9.44
N PRO A 101 15.79 14.21 9.60
CA PRO A 101 16.49 15.33 10.20
C PRO A 101 16.99 15.01 11.63
N PRO A 102 18.01 15.74 12.13
CA PRO A 102 18.45 15.59 13.52
C PRO A 102 17.30 15.76 14.52
N GLY A 103 17.16 14.82 15.46
CA GLY A 103 16.05 14.78 16.43
C GLY A 103 14.75 14.17 15.90
N TRP A 104 14.77 13.64 14.67
CA TRP A 104 13.64 12.97 14.03
C TRP A 104 14.00 11.53 13.63
N ARG A 105 12.97 10.70 13.48
CA ARG A 105 13.04 9.29 13.09
C ARG A 105 11.95 8.99 12.08
N TYR A 106 12.18 7.98 11.26
CA TYR A 106 11.11 7.31 10.54
C TYR A 106 10.56 6.18 11.39
N LEU A 107 9.25 6.19 11.65
CA LEU A 107 8.51 5.11 12.28
C LEU A 107 7.79 4.30 11.19
N PHE A 108 8.03 2.99 11.17
CA PHE A 108 7.45 2.05 10.22
C PHE A 108 6.41 1.22 10.97
N VAL A 109 5.15 1.25 10.52
CA VAL A 109 4.06 0.51 11.13
C VAL A 109 3.58 -0.57 10.17
N HIS A 110 3.69 -1.84 10.56
CA HIS A 110 3.26 -2.97 9.75
C HIS A 110 1.75 -3.17 9.89
N VAL A 111 1.02 -3.02 8.78
CA VAL A 111 -0.42 -3.19 8.71
C VAL A 111 -0.76 -4.41 7.86
N VAL A 112 -1.77 -5.16 8.28
CA VAL A 112 -2.30 -6.31 7.54
C VAL A 112 -3.81 -6.19 7.43
N ILE A 113 -4.32 -6.19 6.21
CA ILE A 113 -5.75 -6.39 5.91
C ILE A 113 -5.95 -7.73 5.21
N THR A 114 -7.02 -8.45 5.56
CA THR A 114 -7.31 -9.76 4.99
C THR A 114 -8.79 -9.90 4.69
N HIS A 115 -9.10 -10.40 3.49
CA HIS A 115 -10.43 -10.86 3.13
C HIS A 115 -10.64 -12.24 3.75
N ARG A 116 -11.56 -12.37 4.71
CA ARG A 116 -11.77 -13.63 5.45
C ARG A 116 -12.78 -14.55 4.77
N GLY A 117 -13.58 -14.02 3.86
CA GLY A 117 -14.50 -14.80 3.03
C GLY A 117 -15.90 -14.20 3.06
N TYR A 118 -16.84 -14.93 2.45
CA TYR A 118 -18.24 -14.50 2.36
C TYR A 118 -19.02 -14.81 3.63
N ARG A 119 -20.08 -14.03 3.83
CA ARG A 119 -21.30 -14.45 4.50
C ARG A 119 -22.45 -14.45 3.49
N GLY A 120 -23.23 -15.54 3.47
CA GLY A 120 -24.43 -15.64 2.62
C GLY A 120 -24.14 -15.80 1.13
N ASP A 121 -25.07 -15.31 0.30
CA ASP A 121 -25.11 -15.49 -1.16
C ASP A 121 -24.57 -14.28 -1.94
N GLY A 122 -23.79 -13.40 -1.30
CA GLY A 122 -23.25 -12.18 -1.89
C GLY A 122 -22.36 -12.42 -3.11
N TYR A 123 -22.40 -11.50 -4.07
CA TYR A 123 -21.63 -11.58 -5.33
C TYR A 123 -20.32 -10.79 -5.30
N GLN A 124 -20.08 -9.99 -4.26
CA GLN A 124 -18.91 -9.12 -4.13
C GLN A 124 -17.67 -9.94 -3.76
N THR A 125 -16.79 -10.23 -4.73
CA THR A 125 -15.65 -11.16 -4.54
C THR A 125 -14.35 -10.52 -4.05
N THR A 126 -14.37 -9.21 -3.84
CA THR A 126 -13.21 -8.41 -3.43
C THR A 126 -13.59 -7.42 -2.33
N ILE A 127 -12.61 -7.11 -1.49
CA ILE A 127 -12.71 -6.04 -0.51
C ILE A 127 -11.73 -4.93 -0.87
N TYR A 128 -12.03 -3.74 -0.41
CA TYR A 128 -11.11 -2.61 -0.56
C TYR A 128 -10.09 -2.60 0.58
N ALA A 129 -8.83 -2.32 0.29
CA ALA A 129 -7.82 -1.96 1.27
C ALA A 129 -7.81 -0.42 1.47
N PRO A 130 -7.98 0.09 2.70
CA PRO A 130 -8.00 1.53 2.94
C PRO A 130 -6.68 2.17 2.47
N PRO A 131 -6.69 3.43 1.99
CA PRO A 131 -5.45 4.15 1.71
C PRO A 131 -4.60 4.25 2.98
N ALA A 132 -3.28 4.31 2.80
CA ALA A 132 -2.36 4.61 3.90
C ALA A 132 -2.76 5.86 4.69
N GLN A 133 -3.32 6.88 4.01
CA GLN A 133 -3.74 8.15 4.62
C GLN A 133 -4.89 8.01 5.64
N GLN A 134 -5.62 6.89 5.65
CA GLN A 134 -6.60 6.61 6.70
C GLN A 134 -5.96 6.06 7.98
N PHE A 135 -4.66 5.80 7.98
CA PHE A 135 -3.93 5.41 9.16
C PHE A 135 -3.23 6.64 9.72
N ILE A 136 -3.69 7.04 10.90
CA ILE A 136 -3.34 8.32 11.52
C ILE A 136 -2.59 8.03 12.80
N LEU A 137 -1.35 8.51 12.87
CA LEU A 137 -0.51 8.35 14.05
C LEU A 137 -0.67 9.57 14.96
N THR A 138 -0.95 9.35 16.24
CA THR A 138 -0.98 10.39 17.27
C THR A 138 0.02 10.07 18.37
N GLY A 139 0.86 11.05 18.73
CA GLY A 139 1.87 10.89 19.78
C GLY A 139 2.25 12.24 20.36
N ASN A 140 2.45 12.31 21.68
CA ASN A 140 2.77 13.56 22.38
C ASN A 140 1.80 14.72 22.07
N GLY A 141 0.50 14.42 21.91
CA GLY A 141 -0.54 15.41 21.60
C GLY A 141 -0.48 15.99 20.19
N ARG A 142 0.28 15.36 19.27
CA ARG A 142 0.38 15.76 17.86
C ARG A 142 -0.03 14.62 16.94
N THR A 143 -0.59 15.00 15.79
CA THR A 143 -0.95 14.09 14.70
C THR A 143 0.15 14.08 13.64
N TYR A 144 0.45 12.88 13.14
CA TYR A 144 1.44 12.62 12.11
C TYR A 144 0.77 11.85 10.97
N TYR A 145 1.01 12.30 9.76
CA TYR A 145 0.48 11.69 8.54
C TYR A 145 1.54 10.82 7.85
N PRO A 146 1.13 9.79 7.11
CA PRO A 146 2.05 8.97 6.35
C PRO A 146 2.89 9.79 5.36
N VAL A 147 4.18 9.48 5.29
CA VAL A 147 5.10 9.99 4.29
C VAL A 147 4.76 9.34 2.95
N SER A 148 4.71 10.14 1.87
CA SER A 148 4.54 9.62 0.51
C SER A 148 5.83 8.95 0.04
N VAL A 149 5.87 7.63 0.13
CA VAL A 149 6.94 6.79 -0.42
C VAL A 149 6.49 6.29 -1.79
N ARG A 150 7.30 6.47 -2.83
CA ARG A 150 6.96 6.06 -4.20
C ARG A 150 7.30 4.61 -4.51
N ALA A 151 8.28 4.05 -3.82
CA ALA A 151 8.68 2.67 -4.04
C ALA A 151 7.71 1.69 -3.37
N ASP A 152 7.58 0.50 -3.96
CA ASP A 152 6.77 -0.58 -3.41
C ASP A 152 7.50 -1.37 -2.32
N HIS A 153 8.83 -1.26 -2.25
CA HIS A 153 9.65 -2.00 -1.29
C HIS A 153 10.75 -1.12 -0.69
N LEU A 154 11.01 -1.30 0.59
CA LEU A 154 12.10 -0.67 1.34
C LEU A 154 13.12 -1.71 1.78
N ALA A 155 14.38 -1.51 1.39
CA ALA A 155 15.46 -2.42 1.71
C ALA A 155 15.59 -2.62 3.23
N ASN A 156 15.68 -3.89 3.65
CA ASN A 156 15.77 -4.31 5.06
C ASN A 156 14.57 -3.92 5.94
N ILE A 157 13.44 -3.54 5.34
CA ILE A 157 12.18 -3.23 6.04
C ILE A 157 11.06 -4.12 5.48
N GLY A 158 10.79 -4.04 4.17
CA GLY A 158 9.75 -4.83 3.49
C GLY A 158 8.90 -4.01 2.52
N GLU A 159 7.75 -4.57 2.14
CA GLU A 159 6.77 -3.92 1.26
C GLU A 159 6.19 -2.65 1.88
N VAL A 160 5.94 -1.63 1.07
CA VAL A 160 5.27 -0.39 1.47
C VAL A 160 3.76 -0.59 1.36
N TYR A 161 3.04 -0.20 2.40
CA TYR A 161 1.58 -0.16 2.35
C TYR A 161 1.13 1.16 1.75
N HIS A 162 0.62 1.11 0.52
CA HIS A 162 0.01 2.27 -0.15
C HIS A 162 -1.51 2.32 0.10
N GLY A 163 -2.14 1.14 0.19
CA GLY A 163 -3.60 1.02 0.21
C GLY A 163 -4.21 1.29 -1.16
N ASN A 164 -5.52 1.55 -1.20
CA ASN A 164 -6.29 1.70 -2.44
C ASN A 164 -6.21 0.49 -3.37
N GLU A 165 -6.08 -0.71 -2.82
CA GLU A 165 -5.98 -1.95 -3.57
C GLU A 165 -7.20 -2.83 -3.34
N TRP A 166 -7.62 -3.55 -4.38
CA TRP A 166 -8.66 -4.56 -4.25
C TRP A 166 -8.03 -5.89 -3.82
N VAL A 167 -8.51 -6.43 -2.70
CA VAL A 167 -8.04 -7.70 -2.16
C VAL A 167 -9.06 -8.77 -2.50
N GLU A 168 -8.63 -9.77 -3.27
CA GLU A 168 -9.44 -10.92 -3.62
C GLU A 168 -9.83 -11.75 -2.41
N ARG A 169 -10.85 -12.59 -2.59
CA ARG A 169 -11.30 -13.54 -1.58
C ARG A 169 -10.16 -14.37 -1.00
N ASN A 170 -10.11 -14.45 0.34
CA ASN A 170 -9.06 -15.15 1.11
C ASN A 170 -7.65 -14.54 0.92
N GLY A 171 -7.55 -13.45 0.17
CA GLY A 171 -6.33 -12.69 -0.04
C GLY A 171 -5.97 -11.84 1.16
N LYS A 172 -4.70 -11.46 1.20
CA LYS A 172 -4.09 -10.60 2.21
C LYS A 172 -3.35 -9.48 1.50
N TYR A 173 -3.49 -8.27 2.01
CA TYR A 173 -2.68 -7.12 1.63
C TYR A 173 -1.99 -6.58 2.88
N GLU A 174 -0.67 -6.42 2.81
CA GLU A 174 0.15 -6.04 3.96
C GLU A 174 1.35 -5.21 3.54
N GLY A 175 1.85 -4.40 4.46
CA GLY A 175 3.05 -3.60 4.24
C GLY A 175 3.30 -2.61 5.38
N TYR A 176 4.37 -1.85 5.26
CA TYR A 176 4.74 -0.82 6.21
C TYR A 176 4.24 0.55 5.76
N ILE A 177 3.57 1.25 6.67
CA ILE A 177 3.28 2.69 6.55
C ILE A 177 4.43 3.46 7.22
N VAL A 178 4.95 4.47 6.54
CA VAL A 178 6.10 5.27 7.01
C VAL A 178 5.63 6.60 7.56
N TYR A 179 6.07 6.97 8.75
CA TYR A 179 5.82 8.27 9.38
C TYR A 179 7.15 8.95 9.70
N GLU A 180 7.22 10.26 9.57
CA GLU A 180 8.33 11.06 10.08
C GLU A 180 7.92 11.69 11.42
N VAL A 181 8.61 11.34 12.50
CA VAL A 181 8.24 11.73 13.86
C VAL A 181 9.46 12.21 14.66
N PRO A 182 9.28 13.10 15.65
CA PRO A 182 10.34 13.40 16.60
C PRO A 182 10.77 12.15 17.38
N GLU A 183 12.03 12.08 17.78
CA GLU A 183 12.54 10.97 18.61
C GLU A 183 11.72 10.75 19.88
N SER A 184 11.18 11.82 20.47
CA SER A 184 10.34 11.75 21.68
C SER A 184 9.03 11.00 21.50
N VAL A 185 8.58 10.75 20.26
CA VAL A 185 7.36 9.98 19.97
C VAL A 185 7.66 8.46 19.97
N VAL A 186 8.87 8.06 19.62
CA VAL A 186 9.26 6.65 19.57
C VAL A 186 9.22 6.05 20.97
N GLY A 187 8.42 5.00 21.17
CA GLY A 187 8.25 4.36 22.48
C GLY A 187 7.45 5.17 23.51
N SER A 188 6.82 6.28 23.12
CA SER A 188 5.97 7.10 24.01
C SER A 188 4.60 6.46 24.32
N GLY A 189 4.29 5.30 23.74
CA GLY A 189 2.94 4.77 23.66
C GLY A 189 2.10 5.52 22.63
N ALA A 190 2.72 5.90 21.51
CA ALA A 190 2.03 6.50 20.37
C ALA A 190 0.91 5.58 19.88
N VAL A 191 -0.10 6.17 19.27
CA VAL A 191 -1.34 5.48 18.94
C VAL A 191 -1.61 5.62 17.45
N ILE A 192 -1.98 4.53 16.78
CA ILE A 192 -2.42 4.53 15.40
C ILE A 192 -3.92 4.26 15.32
N THR A 193 -4.65 5.19 14.71
CA THR A 193 -6.07 5.08 14.44
C THR A 193 -6.26 4.74 12.97
N ALA A 194 -7.08 3.73 12.66
CA ALA A 194 -7.55 3.53 11.29
C ALA A 194 -8.88 4.27 11.13
N ASP A 195 -8.87 5.44 10.50
CA ASP A 195 -10.03 6.27 10.17
C ASP A 195 -10.79 5.70 8.98
N ILE A 196 -11.37 4.53 9.18
CA ILE A 196 -12.01 3.76 8.11
C ILE A 196 -13.53 3.70 8.29
N VAL A 197 -14.05 4.04 9.46
CA VAL A 197 -15.49 4.16 9.71
C VAL A 197 -16.06 5.23 8.79
N ASP A 198 -17.14 4.89 8.10
CA ASP A 198 -17.79 5.78 7.11
C ASP A 198 -16.91 6.20 5.93
N LEU A 199 -15.82 5.49 5.65
CA LEU A 199 -15.01 5.71 4.46
C LEU A 199 -15.87 5.60 3.19
N ARG A 200 -15.85 6.65 2.37
CA ARG A 200 -16.67 6.76 1.16
C ARG A 200 -15.83 6.91 -0.10
N ASP A 201 -16.36 6.38 -1.19
CA ASP A 201 -15.85 6.66 -2.52
C ASP A 201 -16.21 8.09 -2.97
N ARG A 202 -15.70 8.51 -4.14
CA ARG A 202 -16.02 9.81 -4.76
C ARG A 202 -17.51 10.03 -5.06
N TYR A 203 -18.32 8.99 -5.02
CA TYR A 203 -19.77 9.04 -5.26
C TYR A 203 -20.57 9.00 -3.94
N GLY A 204 -19.88 9.05 -2.79
CA GLY A 204 -20.48 9.02 -1.47
C GLY A 204 -20.91 7.62 -1.00
N ARG A 205 -20.56 6.55 -1.72
CA ARG A 205 -20.87 5.17 -1.33
C ARG A 205 -19.89 4.70 -0.28
N LYS A 206 -20.38 4.08 0.79
CA LYS A 206 -19.50 3.52 1.84
C LYS A 206 -18.72 2.34 1.27
N TYR A 207 -17.46 2.20 1.65
CA TYR A 207 -16.66 1.00 1.36
C TYR A 207 -16.91 -0.12 2.37
N TYR A 208 -17.22 0.24 3.62
CA TYR A 208 -17.39 -0.69 4.73
C TYR A 208 -18.70 -0.41 5.47
N ASN A 209 -19.25 -1.45 6.07
CA ASN A 209 -20.42 -1.35 6.95
C ASN A 209 -19.97 -1.67 8.37
N PHE A 210 -19.84 -0.62 9.16
CA PHE A 210 -19.49 -0.71 10.57
C PHE A 210 -20.73 -0.73 11.47
N LYS A 211 -21.87 -1.31 11.05
CA LYS A 211 -23.08 -1.45 11.91
C LYS A 211 -22.84 -2.01 13.32
N TYR A 212 -21.69 -2.62 13.57
CA TYR A 212 -21.27 -3.20 14.85
C TYR A 212 -20.03 -2.51 15.47
N TYR A 213 -19.47 -1.49 14.83
CA TYR A 213 -18.32 -0.73 15.31
C TYR A 213 -18.68 0.75 15.34
N ASP A 214 -18.95 1.24 16.53
CA ASP A 214 -19.34 2.65 16.74
C ASP A 214 -18.12 3.59 16.73
N LYS A 215 -16.91 3.05 16.56
CA LYS A 215 -15.65 3.81 16.56
C LYS A 215 -14.58 3.19 15.66
N ASN A 216 -13.68 4.05 15.19
CA ASN A 216 -12.48 3.65 14.49
C ASN A 216 -11.58 2.80 15.40
N PRO A 217 -10.97 1.71 14.90
CA PRO A 217 -10.06 0.91 15.71
C PRO A 217 -8.74 1.63 15.93
N VAL A 218 -8.19 1.44 17.14
CA VAL A 218 -7.07 2.21 17.66
C VAL A 218 -6.05 1.26 18.29
N TRP A 219 -4.80 1.27 17.84
CA TRP A 219 -3.72 0.45 18.39
C TRP A 219 -2.66 1.31 19.08
N ARG A 220 -2.19 0.89 20.24
CA ARG A 220 -1.03 1.46 20.93
C ARG A 220 0.25 0.79 20.43
N LEU A 221 1.25 1.59 20.05
CA LEU A 221 2.56 1.17 19.53
C LEU A 221 3.63 1.09 20.62
#